data_AF-A0AAD9FIX9-F1
#
_entry.id   AF-A0AAD9FIX9-F1
#
_cell.length_a   1.000
_cell.length_b   1.000
_cell.length_c   1.000
_cell.angle_alpha   90.00
_cell.angle_beta   90.00
_cell.angle_gamma   90.00
#
_symmetry.space_group_name_H-M   'P 1'
#
loop_
_entity.id
_entity.type
_entity.pdbx_description
1 polymer ?
#
loop_
_entity_poly.entity_id
_entity_poly.type
_entity_poly.pdbx_seq_one_letter_code
_entity_poly.pdbx_strand_id
1 'polypeptide(L)'
;MGGAHVKESSCEIQNKLCGGNGKCNCGRCECFSGYEGSACQCKVSEEGCRTLNNTVCYDRGTCKCNRCECKEGYQHPRCHTCLGCPDPCQTKLNCIECLGFESGPFKKNCSVACSKSIYHEMVDQFTIQSRKCQQKDTEGCWIRFNLDQLVGEDYYKAEIFKQRDCPEPPSVIAIIILHLLLSLATCC
;
A
#
# COMPACT_ATOMS: atom_id res chain seq x y z
N MET A 1 36.27 40.76 5.40
CA MET A 1 34.99 40.25 4.87
C MET A 1 35.29 39.53 3.56
N GLY A 2 35.58 38.23 3.61
CA GLY A 2 35.85 37.43 2.41
C GLY A 2 34.52 36.93 1.84
N GLY A 3 34.05 37.57 0.78
CA GLY A 3 32.92 37.06 0.00
C GLY A 3 33.36 35.83 -0.77
N ALA A 4 32.71 34.70 -0.56
CA ALA A 4 32.92 33.50 -1.37
C ALA A 4 32.52 33.82 -2.82
N HIS A 5 33.50 33.97 -3.71
CA HIS A 5 33.26 34.01 -5.15
C HIS A 5 32.73 32.63 -5.56
N VAL A 6 31.41 32.52 -5.75
CA VAL A 6 30.82 31.28 -6.24
C VAL A 6 31.20 31.12 -7.72
N LYS A 7 32.10 30.17 -8.01
CA LYS A 7 32.58 29.91 -9.37
C LYS A 7 31.47 29.24 -10.20
N GLU A 8 31.27 29.71 -11.44
CA GLU A 8 30.36 29.12 -12.43
C GLU A 8 30.69 27.64 -12.74
N SER A 9 31.95 27.22 -12.57
CA SER A 9 32.39 25.83 -12.70
C SER A 9 31.66 24.85 -11.76
N SER A 10 31.01 25.35 -10.70
CA SER A 10 30.21 24.51 -9.80
C SER A 10 28.96 23.91 -10.47
N CYS A 11 28.51 24.47 -11.59
CA CYS A 11 27.32 24.02 -12.31
C CYS A 11 27.63 23.16 -13.54
N GLU A 12 28.91 22.89 -13.81
CA GLU A 12 29.32 22.12 -14.98
C GLU A 12 29.13 20.62 -14.73
N ILE A 13 28.34 19.98 -15.60
CA ILE A 13 28.22 18.52 -15.66
C ILE A 13 28.56 18.08 -17.09
N GLN A 14 29.46 17.11 -17.23
CA GLN A 14 29.91 16.59 -18.53
C GLN A 14 30.36 17.70 -19.51
N ASN A 15 31.15 18.67 -19.02
CA ASN A 15 31.63 19.84 -19.78
C ASN A 15 30.51 20.75 -20.33
N LYS A 16 29.30 20.67 -19.77
CA LYS A 16 28.19 21.58 -20.10
C LYS A 16 27.68 22.25 -18.84
N LEU A 17 27.62 23.58 -18.85
CA LEU A 17 26.99 24.36 -17.81
C LEU A 17 25.50 24.02 -17.75
N CYS A 18 25.01 23.49 -16.62
CA CYS A 18 23.60 23.11 -16.44
C CYS A 18 23.07 22.24 -17.58
N GLY A 19 23.86 21.25 -18.02
CA GLY A 19 23.47 20.33 -19.09
C GLY A 19 23.28 20.99 -20.47
N GLY A 20 23.59 22.29 -20.60
CA GLY A 20 23.28 23.11 -21.76
C GLY A 20 21.86 23.67 -21.79
N ASN A 21 21.05 23.41 -20.74
CA ASN A 21 19.62 23.76 -20.70
C ASN A 21 19.27 24.67 -19.52
N GLY A 22 20.21 25.48 -19.04
CA GLY A 22 19.95 26.42 -17.96
C GLY A 22 21.05 27.45 -17.79
N LYS A 23 20.84 28.36 -16.84
CA LYS A 23 21.84 29.34 -16.39
C LYS A 23 22.36 28.94 -15.02
N CYS A 24 23.66 29.08 -14.80
CA CYS A 24 24.23 28.93 -13.46
C CYS A 24 24.08 30.23 -12.70
N ASN A 25 23.47 30.17 -11.51
CA ASN A 25 23.37 31.29 -10.59
C ASN A 25 23.86 30.83 -9.22
N CYS A 26 25.00 31.36 -8.76
CA CYS A 26 25.60 31.03 -7.47
C CYS A 26 25.67 29.51 -7.20
N GLY A 27 26.15 28.72 -8.18
CA GLY A 27 26.37 27.28 -8.02
C GLY A 27 25.11 26.43 -8.11
N ARG A 28 23.95 27.04 -8.42
CA ARG A 28 22.69 26.35 -8.70
C ARG A 28 22.26 26.59 -10.15
N CYS A 29 21.73 25.56 -10.78
CA CYS A 29 21.17 25.68 -12.12
C CYS A 29 19.71 26.16 -12.11
N GLU A 30 19.45 27.20 -12.88
CA GLU A 30 18.12 27.70 -13.24
C GLU A 30 17.77 27.18 -14.64
N CYS A 31 16.87 26.20 -14.71
CA CYS A 31 16.56 25.52 -15.95
C CYS A 31 15.69 26.35 -16.90
N PHE A 32 15.94 26.19 -18.19
CA PHE A 32 15.05 26.70 -19.23
C PHE A 32 13.72 25.93 -19.21
N SER A 33 12.68 26.56 -19.80
CA SER A 33 11.36 25.94 -19.89
C SER A 33 11.42 24.58 -20.57
N GLY A 34 10.76 23.58 -19.98
CA GLY A 34 10.78 22.21 -20.45
C GLY A 34 11.97 21.36 -19.98
N TYR A 35 12.83 21.88 -19.10
CA TYR A 35 13.92 21.13 -18.47
C TYR A 35 13.87 21.16 -16.94
N GLU A 36 14.36 20.09 -16.33
CA GLU A 36 14.39 19.90 -14.88
C GLU A 36 15.61 19.07 -14.44
N GLY A 37 15.71 18.86 -13.12
CA GLY A 37 16.86 18.23 -12.48
C GLY A 37 17.84 19.27 -11.92
N SER A 38 18.71 18.83 -11.01
CA SER A 38 19.67 19.70 -10.33
C SER A 38 20.65 20.41 -11.27
N ALA A 39 20.86 19.87 -12.47
CA ALA A 39 21.70 20.44 -13.52
C ALA A 39 20.97 20.52 -14.86
N CYS A 40 19.63 20.60 -14.86
CA CYS A 40 18.82 20.73 -16.08
C CYS A 40 19.09 19.65 -17.13
N GLN A 41 19.47 18.46 -16.66
CA GLN A 41 19.87 17.34 -17.51
C GLN A 41 18.68 16.58 -18.09
N CYS A 42 17.46 16.86 -17.62
CA CYS A 42 16.25 16.13 -18.01
C CYS A 42 15.29 17.03 -18.75
N LYS A 43 14.70 16.53 -19.84
CA LYS A 43 13.49 17.13 -20.41
C LYS A 43 12.29 16.75 -19.53
N VAL A 44 11.44 17.71 -19.23
CA VAL A 44 10.17 17.49 -18.51
C VAL A 44 9.30 16.55 -19.34
N SER A 45 9.05 15.36 -18.83
CA SER A 45 8.11 14.38 -19.38
C SER A 45 7.73 13.38 -18.29
N GLU A 46 6.54 12.81 -18.43
CA GLU A 46 5.99 11.79 -17.52
C GLU A 46 5.89 10.41 -18.17
N GLU A 47 6.34 10.27 -19.43
CA GLU A 47 6.18 9.03 -20.20
C GLU A 47 6.73 7.81 -19.46
N GLY A 48 7.90 7.95 -18.83
CA GLY A 48 8.50 6.89 -18.02
C GLY A 48 7.76 6.56 -16.71
N CYS A 49 6.93 7.48 -16.23
CA CYS A 49 6.20 7.39 -14.97
C CYS A 49 4.76 6.89 -15.14
N ARG A 50 4.22 6.91 -16.36
CA ARG A 50 2.83 6.51 -16.63
C ARG A 50 2.64 5.01 -16.43
N THR A 51 1.50 4.66 -15.85
CA THR A 51 1.02 3.28 -15.66
C THR A 51 0.11 2.86 -16.82
N LEU A 52 -0.29 1.59 -16.86
CA LEU A 52 -1.23 1.08 -17.86
C LEU A 52 -2.60 1.80 -17.81
N ASN A 53 -2.98 2.30 -16.64
CA ASN A 53 -4.23 3.04 -16.44
C ASN A 53 -4.06 4.56 -16.62
N ASN A 54 -2.96 4.98 -17.27
CA ASN A 54 -2.60 6.37 -17.55
C ASN A 54 -2.43 7.27 -16.30
N THR A 55 -2.28 6.67 -15.12
CA THR A 55 -1.92 7.37 -13.87
C THR A 55 -0.41 7.53 -13.77
N VAL A 56 0.05 8.46 -12.94
CA VAL A 56 1.48 8.75 -12.76
C VAL A 56 1.93 8.14 -11.44
N CYS A 57 2.89 7.22 -11.48
CA CYS A 57 3.44 6.58 -10.27
C CYS A 57 2.39 5.98 -9.32
N TYR A 58 1.26 5.49 -9.86
CA TYR A 58 0.10 5.01 -9.10
C TYR A 58 -0.49 6.03 -8.09
N ASP A 59 -0.20 7.33 -8.22
CA ASP A 59 -0.47 8.38 -7.22
C ASP A 59 0.26 8.17 -5.87
N ARG A 60 1.33 7.38 -5.90
CA ARG A 60 2.15 6.99 -4.75
C ARG A 60 3.58 7.54 -4.86
N GLY A 61 3.76 8.59 -5.64
CA GLY A 61 5.04 9.26 -5.84
C GLY A 61 4.89 10.51 -6.70
N THR A 62 6.01 11.18 -6.93
CA THR A 62 6.09 12.30 -7.88
C THR A 62 6.97 11.91 -9.06
N CYS A 63 6.59 12.29 -10.28
CA CYS A 63 7.43 12.06 -11.44
C CYS A 63 8.46 13.18 -11.56
N LYS A 64 9.75 12.83 -11.54
CA LYS A 64 10.85 13.73 -11.84
C LYS A 64 11.82 13.07 -12.78
N CYS A 65 12.25 13.76 -13.82
CA CYS A 65 13.17 13.25 -14.83
C CYS A 65 12.68 11.92 -15.46
N ASN A 66 11.38 11.79 -15.75
CA ASN A 66 10.74 10.55 -16.21
C ASN A 66 10.91 9.34 -15.27
N ARG A 67 11.17 9.58 -13.98
CA ARG A 67 11.32 8.55 -12.96
C ARG A 67 10.43 8.87 -11.77
N CYS A 68 9.83 7.83 -11.18
CA CYS A 68 9.01 8.02 -10.00
C CYS A 68 9.89 8.14 -8.76
N GLU A 69 9.81 9.27 -8.07
CA GLU A 69 10.22 9.40 -6.68
C GLU A 69 9.06 8.91 -5.81
N CYS A 70 9.16 7.66 -5.35
CA CYS A 70 8.12 7.01 -4.58
C CYS A 70 8.03 7.54 -3.14
N LYS A 71 6.80 7.57 -2.60
CA LYS A 71 6.57 7.74 -1.17
C LYS A 71 7.18 6.58 -0.38
N GLU A 72 7.37 6.78 0.92
CA GLU A 72 8.07 5.82 1.78
C GLU A 72 7.50 4.39 1.66
N GLY A 73 8.39 3.39 1.62
CA GLY A 73 8.04 1.98 1.50
C GLY A 73 7.68 1.50 0.09
N TYR A 74 7.23 2.38 -0.81
CA TYR A 74 6.90 2.04 -2.20
C TYR A 74 8.13 1.86 -3.07
N GLN A 75 8.05 0.89 -3.98
CA GLN A 75 9.19 0.44 -4.77
C GLN A 75 9.16 0.98 -6.20
N HIS A 76 10.36 1.28 -6.71
CA HIS A 76 10.60 1.56 -8.11
C HIS A 76 10.18 0.37 -9.00
N PRO A 77 9.87 0.59 -10.29
CA PRO A 77 10.01 1.84 -11.04
C PRO A 77 8.79 2.78 -10.99
N ARG A 78 7.62 2.29 -10.58
CA ARG A 78 6.35 3.04 -10.66
C ARG A 78 5.60 3.18 -9.34
N CYS A 79 6.18 2.79 -8.21
CA CYS A 79 5.54 2.84 -6.89
C CYS A 79 4.32 1.90 -6.76
N HIS A 80 4.36 0.77 -7.46
CA HIS A 80 3.26 -0.19 -7.47
C HIS A 80 3.21 -1.06 -6.19
N THR A 81 4.35 -1.50 -5.70
CA THR A 81 4.43 -2.41 -4.54
C THR A 81 5.00 -1.66 -3.34
N CYS A 82 4.42 -1.81 -2.16
CA CYS A 82 4.99 -1.31 -0.90
C CYS A 82 5.50 -2.46 -0.04
N LEU A 83 6.83 -2.54 0.15
CA LEU A 83 7.45 -3.56 0.99
C LEU A 83 7.61 -3.11 2.45
N GLY A 84 7.58 -1.80 2.70
CA GLY A 84 7.68 -1.20 4.04
C GLY A 84 6.33 -0.88 4.69
N CYS A 85 5.20 -1.14 4.02
CA CYS A 85 3.88 -0.81 4.54
C CYS A 85 3.33 -1.93 5.45
N PRO A 86 2.43 -1.61 6.41
CA PRO A 86 1.70 -2.60 7.17
C PRO A 86 0.94 -3.59 6.29
N ASP A 87 0.72 -4.81 6.78
CA ASP A 87 -0.03 -5.82 6.04
C ASP A 87 -1.48 -5.38 5.81
N PRO A 88 -1.93 -5.18 4.56
CA PRO A 88 -3.31 -4.81 4.25
C PRO A 88 -4.31 -5.88 4.69
N CYS A 89 -3.94 -7.17 4.76
CA CYS A 89 -4.82 -8.21 5.28
C CYS A 89 -5.20 -7.96 6.75
N GLN A 90 -4.29 -7.38 7.54
CA GLN A 90 -4.55 -7.08 8.96
C GLN A 90 -5.22 -5.72 9.11
N THR A 91 -4.70 -4.69 8.45
CA THR A 91 -5.20 -3.31 8.60
C THR A 91 -6.61 -3.13 8.02
N LYS A 92 -7.01 -3.94 7.03
CA LYS A 92 -8.35 -3.90 6.43
C LYS A 92 -9.35 -4.85 7.07
N LEU A 93 -8.92 -5.73 7.97
CA LEU A 93 -9.75 -6.78 8.57
C LEU A 93 -11.06 -6.24 9.15
N ASN A 94 -11.02 -5.19 9.96
CA ASN A 94 -12.22 -4.63 10.59
C ASN A 94 -13.24 -4.13 9.56
N CYS A 95 -12.78 -3.62 8.42
CA CYS A 95 -13.68 -3.20 7.35
C CYS A 95 -14.20 -4.40 6.55
N ILE A 96 -13.37 -5.41 6.31
CA ILE A 96 -13.80 -6.64 5.63
C ILE A 96 -14.87 -7.37 6.45
N GLU A 97 -14.64 -7.51 7.75
CA GLU A 97 -15.62 -8.09 8.68
C GLU A 97 -16.93 -7.31 8.66
N CYS A 98 -16.84 -5.98 8.79
CA CYS A 98 -18.01 -5.12 8.85
C CYS A 98 -18.82 -5.11 7.54
N LEU A 99 -18.15 -4.96 6.40
CA LEU A 99 -18.78 -4.88 5.08
C LEU A 99 -19.36 -6.24 4.64
N GLY A 100 -18.68 -7.34 4.98
CA GLY A 100 -19.10 -8.67 4.56
C GLY A 100 -20.15 -9.32 5.47
N PHE A 101 -20.10 -9.07 6.77
CA PHE A 101 -20.84 -9.86 7.77
C PHE A 101 -21.59 -9.01 8.80
N GLU A 102 -21.59 -7.68 8.65
CA GLU A 102 -22.25 -6.76 9.58
C GLU A 102 -21.83 -6.99 11.05
N SER A 103 -20.56 -7.32 11.26
CA SER A 103 -19.97 -7.59 12.58
C SER A 103 -18.71 -6.74 12.82
N GLY A 104 -18.04 -6.99 13.95
CA GLY A 104 -16.78 -6.33 14.28
C GLY A 104 -16.90 -4.89 14.79
N PRO A 105 -15.75 -4.22 14.99
CA PRO A 105 -15.68 -2.93 15.68
C PRO A 105 -16.37 -1.79 14.93
N PHE A 106 -16.46 -1.90 13.60
CA PHE A 106 -17.07 -0.87 12.74
C PHE A 106 -18.54 -1.11 12.41
N LYS A 107 -19.18 -2.15 12.96
CA LYS A 107 -20.59 -2.50 12.69
C LYS A 107 -21.53 -1.29 12.69
N LYS A 108 -21.35 -0.34 13.62
CA LYS A 108 -22.22 0.84 13.78
C LYS A 108 -21.95 1.97 12.79
N ASN A 109 -20.75 2.07 12.23
CA ASN A 109 -20.32 3.19 11.37
C ASN A 109 -19.61 2.74 10.08
N CYS A 110 -19.91 1.51 9.64
CA CYS A 110 -19.24 0.80 8.55
C CYS A 110 -19.04 1.65 7.30
N SER A 111 -20.14 2.23 6.80
CA SER A 111 -20.15 3.00 5.56
C SER A 111 -19.23 4.21 5.63
N VAL A 112 -19.10 4.85 6.78
CA VAL A 112 -18.24 6.03 6.95
C VAL A 112 -16.79 5.61 7.15
N ALA A 113 -16.54 4.58 7.96
CA ALA A 113 -15.20 4.10 8.27
C ALA A 113 -14.49 3.49 7.05
N CYS A 114 -15.24 2.81 6.17
CA CYS A 114 -14.66 1.95 5.15
C CYS A 114 -14.82 2.45 3.71
N SER A 115 -15.82 3.31 3.40
CA SER A 115 -16.13 3.72 2.01
C SER A 115 -14.98 4.36 1.25
N LYS A 116 -14.09 5.08 1.94
CA LYS A 116 -12.94 5.75 1.32
C LYS A 116 -11.71 4.86 1.15
N SER A 117 -11.68 3.69 1.78
CA SER A 117 -10.50 2.82 1.79
C SER A 117 -10.73 1.46 1.13
N ILE A 118 -11.99 1.02 1.02
CA ILE A 118 -12.34 -0.27 0.44
C ILE A 118 -13.59 -0.14 -0.45
N TYR A 119 -13.46 -0.61 -1.68
CA TYR A 119 -14.57 -1.07 -2.51
C TYR A 119 -14.67 -2.59 -2.37
N HIS A 120 -15.87 -3.16 -2.16
CA HIS A 120 -16.02 -4.57 -1.85
C HIS A 120 -17.09 -5.25 -2.70
N GLU A 121 -16.91 -6.55 -2.93
CA GLU A 121 -17.88 -7.46 -3.55
C GLU A 121 -17.90 -8.79 -2.78
N MET A 122 -19.10 -9.34 -2.54
CA MET A 122 -19.27 -10.65 -1.91
C MET A 122 -19.31 -11.74 -2.99
N VAL A 123 -18.42 -12.73 -2.89
CA VAL A 123 -18.23 -13.75 -3.93
C VAL A 123 -18.36 -15.17 -3.40
N ASP A 124 -18.87 -16.07 -4.25
CA ASP A 124 -18.86 -17.53 -4.02
C ASP A 124 -17.58 -18.19 -4.56
N GLN A 125 -16.82 -17.47 -5.38
CA GLN A 125 -15.52 -17.88 -5.90
C GLN A 125 -14.71 -16.64 -6.23
N PHE A 126 -13.42 -16.66 -5.88
CA PHE A 126 -12.52 -15.56 -6.22
C PHE A 126 -12.29 -15.47 -7.73
N THR A 127 -12.41 -14.27 -8.28
CA THR A 127 -12.22 -14.01 -9.71
C THR A 127 -10.89 -13.33 -9.99
N ILE A 128 -10.31 -12.64 -8.99
CA ILE A 128 -9.05 -11.94 -9.14
C ILE A 128 -7.86 -12.77 -8.63
N GLN A 129 -6.75 -12.72 -9.38
CA GLN A 129 -5.45 -13.27 -8.95
C GLN A 129 -4.66 -12.20 -8.20
N SER A 130 -5.15 -11.78 -7.04
CA SER A 130 -4.50 -10.77 -6.19
C SER A 130 -4.06 -11.35 -4.84
N ARG A 131 -3.73 -10.48 -3.87
CA ARG A 131 -3.24 -10.89 -2.55
C ARG A 131 -4.35 -11.64 -1.82
N LYS A 132 -4.11 -12.92 -1.55
CA LYS A 132 -5.03 -13.77 -0.77
C LYS A 132 -4.80 -13.55 0.71
N CYS A 133 -5.87 -13.26 1.43
CA CYS A 133 -5.88 -13.02 2.87
C CYS A 133 -6.78 -14.05 3.55
N GLN A 134 -6.35 -14.52 4.70
CA GLN A 134 -7.14 -15.32 5.62
C GLN A 134 -6.88 -14.83 7.04
N GLN A 135 -7.91 -14.39 7.74
CA GLN A 135 -7.81 -13.78 9.06
C GLN A 135 -8.96 -14.24 9.95
N LYS A 136 -8.79 -14.14 11.28
CA LYS A 136 -9.87 -14.36 12.23
C LYS A 136 -10.60 -13.06 12.53
N ASP A 137 -11.92 -13.10 12.54
CA ASP A 137 -12.76 -11.98 12.95
C ASP A 137 -12.94 -11.88 14.47
N THR A 138 -13.76 -10.93 14.91
CA THR A 138 -14.04 -10.75 16.35
C THR A 138 -14.80 -11.90 17.00
N GLU A 139 -15.46 -12.75 16.22
CA GLU A 139 -16.19 -13.94 16.67
C GLU A 139 -15.29 -15.19 16.64
N GLY A 140 -14.04 -15.05 16.19
CA GLY A 140 -13.08 -16.14 16.06
C GLY A 140 -13.25 -16.98 14.80
N CYS A 141 -14.14 -16.60 13.88
CA CYS A 141 -14.33 -17.29 12.60
C CYS A 141 -13.25 -16.87 11.61
N TRP A 142 -12.85 -17.80 10.74
CA TRP A 142 -11.94 -17.52 9.65
C TRP A 142 -12.68 -16.88 8.47
N ILE A 143 -12.26 -15.66 8.11
CA ILE A 143 -12.69 -14.96 6.90
C ILE A 143 -11.61 -15.10 5.84
N ARG A 144 -12.03 -15.41 4.61
CA ARG A 144 -11.17 -15.44 3.42
C ARG A 144 -11.54 -14.31 2.47
N PHE A 145 -10.54 -13.59 1.96
CA PHE A 145 -10.76 -12.48 1.05
C PHE A 145 -9.53 -12.21 0.19
N ASN A 146 -9.73 -11.63 -0.99
CA ASN A 146 -8.65 -11.16 -1.86
C ASN A 146 -8.60 -9.63 -1.85
N LEU A 147 -7.40 -9.06 -1.82
CA LEU A 147 -7.17 -7.62 -1.88
C LEU A 147 -6.33 -7.25 -3.10
N ASP A 148 -6.81 -6.26 -3.84
CA ASP A 148 -6.05 -5.59 -4.89
C ASP A 148 -5.97 -4.09 -4.59
N GLN A 149 -4.75 -3.54 -4.55
CA GLN A 149 -4.54 -2.14 -4.20
C GLN A 149 -4.73 -1.27 -5.45
N LEU A 150 -5.75 -0.42 -5.42
CA LEU A 150 -6.07 0.51 -6.48
C LEU A 150 -5.14 1.73 -6.44
N VAL A 151 -5.29 2.64 -7.39
CA VAL A 151 -4.54 3.90 -7.45
C VAL A 151 -4.72 4.69 -6.14
N GLY A 152 -3.63 5.29 -5.65
CA GLY A 152 -3.56 5.94 -4.34
C GLY A 152 -2.96 5.04 -3.25
N GLU A 153 -2.78 5.57 -2.04
CA GLU A 153 -2.00 4.88 -0.99
C GLU A 153 -2.75 3.83 -0.18
N ASP A 154 -4.05 4.02 0.05
CA ASP A 154 -4.80 3.18 1.00
C ASP A 154 -6.21 2.84 0.51
N TYR A 155 -6.35 2.66 -0.81
CA TYR A 155 -7.60 2.30 -1.46
C TYR A 155 -7.52 0.92 -2.12
N TYR A 156 -8.44 0.03 -1.78
CA TYR A 156 -8.40 -1.38 -2.18
C TYR A 156 -9.72 -1.84 -2.78
N LYS A 157 -9.64 -2.73 -3.77
CA LYS A 157 -10.74 -3.61 -4.15
C LYS A 157 -10.64 -4.90 -3.32
N ALA A 158 -11.73 -5.29 -2.70
CA ALA A 158 -11.84 -6.51 -1.92
C ALA A 158 -12.87 -7.47 -2.55
N GLU A 159 -12.47 -8.72 -2.75
CA GLU A 159 -13.43 -9.82 -2.93
C GLU A 159 -13.52 -10.58 -1.61
N ILE A 160 -14.69 -10.58 -0.98
CA ILE A 160 -14.94 -11.21 0.31
C ILE A 160 -15.68 -12.51 0.07
N PHE A 161 -15.14 -13.63 0.55
CA PHE A 161 -15.81 -14.92 0.42
C PHE A 161 -17.04 -14.98 1.32
N LYS A 162 -18.19 -15.38 0.77
CA LYS A 162 -19.47 -15.36 1.51
C LYS A 162 -19.50 -16.27 2.74
N GLN A 163 -18.75 -17.37 2.74
CA GLN A 163 -18.74 -18.31 3.85
C GLN A 163 -17.57 -18.02 4.80
N ARG A 164 -17.87 -17.95 6.11
CA ARG A 164 -16.86 -17.96 7.18
C ARG A 164 -16.74 -19.35 7.76
N ASP A 165 -15.52 -19.73 8.14
CA ASP A 165 -15.25 -21.00 8.81
C ASP A 165 -15.14 -20.75 10.32
N CYS A 166 -16.26 -20.89 11.04
CA CYS A 166 -16.34 -20.64 12.48
C CYS A 166 -15.90 -21.88 13.29
N PRO A 167 -15.17 -21.71 14.40
CA PRO A 167 -14.88 -22.83 15.30
C PRO A 167 -16.19 -23.37 15.88
N GLU A 168 -16.37 -24.69 15.84
CA GLU A 168 -17.46 -25.31 16.59
C GLU A 168 -17.23 -25.06 18.09
N PRO A 169 -18.29 -24.78 18.86
CA PRO A 169 -18.19 -24.69 20.31
C PRO A 169 -17.51 -25.97 20.84
N PRO A 170 -16.55 -25.87 21.77
CA PRO A 170 -15.90 -27.05 22.31
C PRO A 170 -16.95 -28.00 22.88
N SER A 171 -16.90 -29.27 22.46
CA SER A 171 -17.87 -30.28 22.89
C SER A 171 -17.88 -30.39 24.42
N VAL A 172 -19.05 -30.17 25.02
CA VAL A 172 -19.26 -30.33 26.47
C VAL A 172 -18.89 -31.75 26.90
N ILE A 173 -19.17 -32.75 26.06
CA ILE A 173 -18.82 -34.16 26.30
C ILE A 173 -17.31 -34.33 26.35
N ALA A 174 -16.56 -33.73 25.42
CA ALA A 174 -15.10 -33.82 25.41
C ALA A 174 -14.46 -33.16 26.65
N ILE A 175 -15.02 -32.03 27.11
CA ILE A 175 -14.58 -31.37 28.34
C ILE A 175 -14.84 -32.26 29.57
N ILE A 176 -16.03 -32.88 29.65
CA ILE A 176 -16.38 -33.79 30.75
C ILE A 176 -15.46 -35.01 30.74
N ILE A 177 -15.22 -35.63 29.59
CA ILE A 177 -14.32 -36.78 29.46
C ILE A 177 -12.90 -36.41 29.88
N LEU A 178 -12.39 -35.25 29.44
CA LEU A 178 -11.07 -34.78 29.82
C LEU A 178 -10.96 -34.59 31.34
N HIS A 179 -11.95 -33.98 31.98
CA HIS A 179 -12.00 -33.84 33.44
C HIS A 179 -12.08 -35.21 34.16
N LEU A 180 -12.88 -36.14 33.64
CA LEU A 180 -12.99 -37.49 34.21
C LEU A 180 -11.65 -38.24 34.13
N LEU A 181 -10.97 -38.17 32.98
CA LEU A 181 -9.66 -38.79 32.77
C LEU A 181 -8.58 -38.16 33.68
N LEU A 182 -8.58 -36.83 33.85
CA LEU A 182 -7.69 -36.13 34.78
C LEU A 182 -7.94 -36.59 36.23
N SER A 183 -9.21 -36.72 36.65
CA SER A 183 -9.55 -37.18 38.00
C SER A 183 -9.10 -38.62 38.27
N LEU A 184 -9.17 -39.51 37.28
CA LEU A 184 -8.68 -40.87 37.37
C LEU A 184 -7.15 -40.93 37.44
N ALA A 185 -6.45 -40.07 36.68
CA ALA A 185 -4.99 -40.01 36.68
C ALA A 185 -4.41 -39.48 38.01
N THR A 186 -5.15 -38.66 38.75
CA THR A 186 -4.73 -38.16 40.07
C THR A 186 -5.00 -39.15 41.23
N CYS A 187 -5.72 -40.24 40.97
CA CYS A 187 -6.03 -41.28 41.96
C CYS A 187 -5.09 -42.50 41.92
N CYS A 188 -4.01 -42.45 41.15
CA CYS A 188 -2.94 -43.46 41.14
C CYS A 188 -1.65 -42.92 41.77
#